data_AF-A0A6V7V2G0-F1
#
_entry.id   AF-A0A6V7V2G0-F1
#
_cell.length_a   1.000
_cell.length_b   1.000
_cell.length_c   1.000
_cell.angle_alpha   90.00
_cell.angle_beta   90.00
_cell.angle_gamma   90.00
#
_symmetry.space_group_name_H-M   'P 1'
#
loop_
_entity.id
_entity.type
_entity.pdbx_description
1 polymer ?
#
loop_
_entity_poly.entity_id
_entity_poly.type
_entity_poly.pdbx_seq_one_letter_code
_entity_poly.pdbx_strand_id
1 'polypeptide(L)'
;MEIENIVANTVYIKARTGGQRKGKSKKWRHYLQFPHYSQCLPIKNDIDLSYSFIVEKQPIGRLLFKRFCEQQKQEDLAICWRFLERVEEYETSDNDPEQRRRLAGAMARLFDEHLSLTEGNQSQQNDKNHSEIANTENSANKTTLVNGDGPPLSPSCSPSSISATQQNKLLNDKFIHKCVRISTDAANSTGQPSTTLFAGLAKEVRRSLAGEPFKQFMETIYFHRYLQWKWLERRPVDKHTFRLYRILGKGGFGEVCACQVRASGKMYALKKLEKKRVKKRHAESLTLNEKQILQRINSPFVVSLAYAYETKEALCLVLTLMNGGDLKFHLYTLSPGGFDEKRAQFYAAEITLGLQHLHRERILYRDLKPENILLDDYG
;
A
#
# COMPACT_ATOMS: atom_id res chain seq x y z
N MET A 1 4.75 19.45 -40.71
CA MET A 1 5.42 18.59 -39.71
C MET A 1 5.71 19.34 -38.40
N GLU A 2 5.97 20.66 -38.42
CA GLU A 2 6.30 21.43 -37.19
C GLU A 2 5.08 21.73 -36.31
N ILE A 3 3.95 22.17 -36.87
CA ILE A 3 2.76 22.56 -36.06
C ILE A 3 2.20 21.38 -35.27
N GLU A 4 2.06 20.20 -35.87
CA GLU A 4 1.54 19.00 -35.17
C GLU A 4 2.43 18.58 -33.99
N ASN A 5 3.75 18.65 -34.15
CA ASN A 5 4.70 18.37 -33.09
C ASN A 5 4.64 19.40 -31.97
N ILE A 6 4.53 20.69 -32.31
CA ILE A 6 4.37 21.78 -31.33
C ILE A 6 3.08 21.58 -30.54
N VAL A 7 1.94 21.36 -31.23
CA VAL A 7 0.64 21.13 -30.58
C VAL A 7 0.70 19.91 -29.67
N ALA A 8 1.27 18.79 -30.15
CA ALA A 8 1.40 17.57 -29.35
C ALA A 8 2.27 17.79 -28.09
N ASN A 9 3.36 18.56 -28.21
CA ASN A 9 4.23 18.91 -27.09
C ASN A 9 3.55 19.83 -26.09
N THR A 10 2.86 20.88 -26.56
CA THR A 10 2.12 21.81 -25.69
C THR A 10 1.02 21.08 -24.92
N VAL A 11 0.25 20.22 -25.59
CA VAL A 11 -0.81 19.41 -24.96
C VAL A 11 -0.23 18.46 -23.92
N TYR A 12 0.92 17.85 -24.22
CA TYR A 12 1.64 16.97 -23.30
C TYR A 12 2.14 17.70 -22.05
N ILE A 13 2.81 18.84 -22.21
CA ILE A 13 3.34 19.63 -21.08
C ILE A 13 2.19 20.11 -20.18
N LYS A 14 1.08 20.58 -20.76
CA LYS A 14 -0.12 20.96 -20.00
C LYS A 14 -0.74 19.79 -19.22
N ALA A 15 -0.64 18.57 -19.74
CA ALA A 15 -1.10 17.38 -19.03
C ALA A 15 -0.20 17.01 -17.85
N ARG A 16 1.12 17.26 -17.95
CA ARG A 16 2.11 17.05 -16.87
C ARG A 16 1.94 18.01 -15.71
N THR A 17 1.75 19.31 -16.00
CA THR A 17 1.64 20.34 -14.96
C THR A 17 0.33 20.25 -14.15
N GLY A 18 -0.64 19.46 -14.62
CA GLY A 18 -1.89 19.20 -13.92
C GLY A 18 -2.87 20.36 -14.00
N GLY A 19 -3.94 20.20 -14.79
CA GLY A 19 -5.04 21.18 -14.82
C GLY A 19 -5.92 21.18 -13.55
N GLN A 20 -6.99 21.98 -13.53
CA GLN A 20 -7.93 22.13 -12.38
C GLN A 20 -8.44 20.81 -11.76
N ARG A 21 -8.51 19.71 -12.53
CA ARG A 21 -8.94 18.38 -12.06
C ARG A 21 -7.80 17.37 -11.93
N LYS A 22 -6.55 17.84 -11.92
CA LYS A 22 -5.33 17.01 -11.95
C LYS A 22 -5.40 15.95 -13.07
N GLY A 23 -5.93 16.31 -14.24
CA GLY A 23 -6.09 15.43 -15.40
C GLY A 23 -7.33 14.50 -15.43
N LYS A 24 -8.12 14.41 -14.35
CA LYS A 24 -9.28 13.50 -14.27
C LYS A 24 -10.38 13.85 -15.28
N SER A 25 -10.99 12.84 -15.88
CA SER A 25 -12.21 12.96 -16.70
C SER A 25 -13.37 13.56 -15.92
N LYS A 26 -14.27 14.30 -16.58
CA LYS A 26 -15.50 14.76 -15.94
C LYS A 26 -16.38 13.62 -15.43
N LYS A 27 -16.28 12.43 -16.05
CA LYS A 27 -17.01 11.20 -15.71
C LYS A 27 -16.27 10.27 -14.76
N TRP A 28 -15.18 10.70 -14.10
CA TRP A 28 -14.33 9.80 -13.31
C TRP A 28 -15.06 9.06 -12.18
N ARG A 29 -16.04 9.70 -11.53
CA ARG A 29 -16.86 9.08 -10.47
C ARG A 29 -17.67 7.91 -11.00
N HIS A 30 -18.19 8.04 -12.21
CA HIS A 30 -18.91 6.98 -12.89
C HIS A 30 -17.97 5.83 -13.29
N TYR A 31 -16.74 6.15 -13.74
CA TYR A 31 -15.75 5.13 -14.07
C TYR A 31 -15.32 4.30 -12.85
N LEU A 32 -15.28 4.90 -11.66
CA LEU A 32 -14.84 4.26 -10.41
C LEU A 32 -15.98 4.05 -9.41
N GLN A 33 -17.22 3.92 -9.91
CA GLN A 33 -18.37 3.65 -9.06
C GLN A 33 -18.26 2.24 -8.49
N PHE A 34 -18.40 2.11 -7.17
CA PHE A 34 -18.39 0.81 -6.53
C PHE A 34 -19.68 0.03 -6.83
N PRO A 35 -19.57 -1.29 -7.06
CA PRO A 35 -20.74 -2.17 -7.08
C PRO A 35 -21.28 -2.35 -5.65
N HIS A 36 -22.46 -2.95 -5.53
CA HIS A 36 -22.94 -3.43 -4.25
C HIS A 36 -22.00 -4.50 -3.68
N TYR A 37 -21.78 -4.53 -2.36
CA TYR A 37 -20.75 -5.38 -1.75
C TYR A 37 -21.00 -6.89 -1.99
N SER A 38 -22.26 -7.31 -2.08
CA SER A 38 -22.62 -8.71 -2.36
C SER A 38 -22.06 -9.21 -3.70
N GLN A 39 -21.95 -8.33 -4.71
CA GLN A 39 -21.36 -8.66 -6.02
C GLN A 39 -19.85 -8.90 -5.94
N CYS A 40 -19.21 -8.47 -4.84
CA CYS A 40 -17.76 -8.62 -4.65
C CYS A 40 -17.38 -9.85 -3.83
N LEU A 41 -18.35 -10.52 -3.18
CA LEU A 41 -18.08 -11.67 -2.32
C LEU A 41 -17.39 -12.85 -3.06
N PRO A 42 -17.73 -13.19 -4.31
CA PRO A 42 -17.06 -14.27 -5.03
C PRO A 42 -15.55 -14.05 -5.19
N ILE A 43 -15.07 -12.80 -5.18
CA ILE A 43 -13.64 -12.46 -5.31
C ILE A 43 -12.81 -13.11 -4.19
N LYS A 44 -13.41 -13.39 -3.01
CA LYS A 44 -12.73 -14.08 -1.91
C LYS A 44 -12.11 -15.41 -2.32
N ASN A 45 -12.72 -16.10 -3.29
CA ASN A 45 -12.26 -17.40 -3.77
C ASN A 45 -11.06 -17.30 -4.73
N ASP A 46 -10.81 -16.11 -5.29
CA ASP A 46 -9.80 -15.86 -6.33
C ASP A 46 -8.58 -15.09 -5.81
N ILE A 47 -8.52 -14.78 -4.52
CA ILE A 47 -7.42 -14.02 -3.92
C ILE A 47 -6.81 -14.73 -2.72
N ASP A 48 -5.53 -14.48 -2.51
CA ASP A 48 -4.85 -14.81 -1.27
C ASP A 48 -5.45 -13.97 -0.13
N LEU A 49 -5.97 -14.66 0.89
CA LEU A 49 -6.61 -14.07 2.07
C LEU A 49 -5.66 -13.97 3.27
N SER A 50 -4.36 -14.07 3.08
CA SER A 50 -3.37 -13.93 4.16
C SER A 50 -3.13 -12.46 4.56
N TYR A 51 -2.75 -12.26 5.81
CA TYR A 51 -2.31 -10.95 6.32
C TYR A 51 -1.15 -10.39 5.51
N SER A 52 -0.16 -11.24 5.17
CA SER A 52 1.01 -10.82 4.39
C SER A 52 0.61 -10.32 3.00
N PHE A 53 -0.36 -10.97 2.35
CA PHE A 53 -0.85 -10.46 1.08
C PHE A 53 -1.67 -9.18 1.25
N ILE A 54 -2.75 -9.20 2.03
CA ILE A 54 -3.71 -8.09 2.08
C ILE A 54 -3.14 -6.85 2.77
N VAL A 55 -2.42 -7.00 3.87
CA VAL A 55 -1.99 -5.88 4.72
C VAL A 55 -0.56 -5.45 4.41
N GLU A 56 0.36 -6.38 4.15
CA GLU A 56 1.77 -6.02 3.93
C GLU A 56 2.05 -5.69 2.46
N LYS A 57 1.53 -6.48 1.51
CA LYS A 57 1.83 -6.30 0.08
C LYS A 57 0.88 -5.36 -0.66
N GLN A 58 -0.37 -5.22 -0.22
CA GLN A 58 -1.39 -4.46 -0.95
C GLN A 58 -1.65 -3.08 -0.30
N PRO A 59 -1.29 -1.95 -0.95
CA PRO A 59 -1.38 -0.62 -0.34
C PRO A 59 -2.78 -0.23 0.15
N ILE A 60 -3.82 -0.58 -0.61
CA ILE A 60 -5.22 -0.29 -0.22
C ILE A 60 -5.65 -1.16 0.96
N GLY A 61 -5.22 -2.43 1.00
CA GLY A 61 -5.51 -3.33 2.11
C GLY A 61 -4.82 -2.87 3.39
N ARG A 62 -3.53 -2.48 3.31
CA ARG A 62 -2.78 -1.81 4.40
C ARG A 62 -3.55 -0.61 4.96
N LEU A 63 -4.02 0.29 4.09
CA LEU A 63 -4.74 1.50 4.50
C LEU A 63 -6.10 1.19 5.16
N LEU A 64 -6.82 0.20 4.67
CA LEU A 64 -8.11 -0.20 5.25
C LEU A 64 -7.92 -0.93 6.58
N PHE A 65 -6.87 -1.73 6.71
CA PHE A 65 -6.51 -2.38 7.96
C PHE A 65 -6.05 -1.37 9.01
N LYS A 66 -5.25 -0.35 8.63
CA LYS A 66 -4.94 0.80 9.48
C LYS A 66 -6.20 1.45 10.05
N ARG A 67 -7.16 1.78 9.18
CA ARG A 67 -8.43 2.40 9.60
C ARG A 67 -9.23 1.49 10.51
N PHE A 68 -9.20 0.18 10.28
CA PHE A 68 -9.79 -0.78 11.18
C PHE A 68 -9.12 -0.71 12.56
N CYS A 69 -7.79 -0.77 12.65
CA CYS A 69 -7.06 -0.67 13.92
C CYS A 69 -7.32 0.65 14.66
N GLU A 70 -7.47 1.78 13.96
CA GLU A 70 -7.71 3.10 14.56
C GLU A 70 -9.15 3.32 15.06
N GLN A 71 -10.13 2.60 14.52
CA GLN A 71 -11.56 2.83 14.78
C GLN A 71 -12.17 1.79 15.74
N GLN A 72 -11.44 0.73 16.07
CA GLN A 72 -11.87 -0.21 17.09
C GLN A 72 -11.78 0.41 18.48
N LYS A 73 -12.73 0.06 19.36
CA LYS A 73 -12.72 0.47 20.78
C LYS A 73 -11.55 -0.13 21.57
N GLN A 74 -10.81 -1.07 20.98
CA GLN A 74 -9.66 -1.73 21.60
C GLN A 74 -8.39 -0.92 21.31
N GLU A 75 -7.92 -0.18 22.31
CA GLU A 75 -6.76 0.72 22.20
C GLU A 75 -5.47 -0.02 21.82
N ASP A 76 -5.32 -1.29 22.21
CA ASP A 76 -4.16 -2.14 21.90
C ASP A 76 -3.85 -2.20 20.39
N LEU A 77 -4.89 -2.21 19.54
CA LEU A 77 -4.73 -2.33 18.09
C LEU A 77 -4.13 -1.07 17.47
N ALA A 78 -4.65 0.09 17.87
CA ALA A 78 -4.16 1.38 17.41
C ALA A 78 -2.70 1.58 17.83
N ILE A 79 -2.33 1.15 19.03
CA ILE A 79 -0.97 1.25 19.58
C ILE A 79 -0.01 0.34 18.82
N CYS A 80 -0.39 -0.93 18.59
CA CYS A 80 0.38 -1.85 17.74
C CYS A 80 0.64 -1.25 16.35
N TRP A 81 -0.38 -0.70 15.71
CA TRP A 81 -0.24 -0.11 14.38
C TRP A 81 0.68 1.11 14.39
N ARG A 82 0.47 2.05 15.33
CA ARG A 82 1.30 3.25 15.50
C ARG A 82 2.76 2.90 15.75
N PHE A 83 3.03 1.84 16.53
CA PHE A 83 4.37 1.34 16.74
C PHE A 83 5.01 0.90 15.42
N LEU A 84 4.31 0.11 14.60
CA LEU A 84 4.84 -0.33 13.30
C LEU A 84 5.15 0.84 12.36
N GLU A 85 4.31 1.89 12.35
CA GLU A 85 4.57 3.10 11.56
C GLU A 85 5.84 3.83 12.05
N ARG A 86 6.05 3.90 13.37
CA ARG A 86 7.26 4.52 13.94
C ARG A 86 8.52 3.70 13.68
N VAL A 87 8.42 2.37 13.66
CA VAL A 87 9.53 1.51 13.26
C VAL A 87 9.87 1.72 11.78
N GLU A 88 8.88 1.81 10.90
CA GLU A 88 9.09 2.09 9.48
C GLU A 88 9.76 3.47 9.27
N GLU A 89 9.31 4.50 9.99
CA GLU A 89 9.93 5.83 10.01
C GLU A 89 11.37 5.79 10.55
N TYR A 90 11.65 4.99 11.58
CA TYR A 90 12.98 4.81 12.15
C TYR A 90 13.95 4.10 11.18
N GLU A 91 13.47 3.05 10.50
CA GLU A 91 14.25 2.28 9.53
C GLU A 91 14.56 3.07 8.25
N THR A 92 13.68 4.02 7.90
CA THR A 92 13.81 4.87 6.70
C THR A 92 14.35 6.26 6.97
N SER A 93 14.57 6.64 8.23
CA SER A 93 15.20 7.91 8.56
C SER A 93 16.63 7.94 8.03
N ASP A 94 17.06 9.14 7.65
CA ASP A 94 18.46 9.40 7.34
C ASP A 94 19.36 8.91 8.48
N ASN A 95 20.65 8.72 8.19
CA ASN A 95 21.65 8.29 9.18
C ASN A 95 21.93 9.35 10.26
N ASP A 96 21.01 10.28 10.50
CA ASP A 96 20.99 11.21 11.62
C ASP A 96 20.70 10.48 12.94
N PRO A 97 21.69 10.38 13.84
CA PRO A 97 21.50 9.74 15.14
C PRO A 97 20.50 10.47 16.03
N GLU A 98 20.33 11.80 15.89
CA GLU A 98 19.40 12.57 16.71
C GLU A 98 17.95 12.28 16.35
N GLN A 99 17.63 12.27 15.05
CA GLN A 99 16.32 11.85 14.58
C GLN A 99 15.97 10.43 15.04
N ARG A 100 16.89 9.48 14.94
CA ARG A 100 16.68 8.10 15.42
C ARG A 100 16.42 8.03 16.92
N ARG A 101 17.17 8.78 17.73
CA ARG A 101 16.93 8.86 19.18
C ARG A 101 15.57 9.46 19.50
N ARG A 102 15.16 10.50 18.78
CA ARG A 102 13.83 11.12 18.93
C ARG A 102 12.71 10.14 18.61
N LEU A 103 12.84 9.36 17.54
CA LEU A 103 11.88 8.33 17.14
C LEU A 103 11.82 7.19 18.16
N ALA A 104 12.98 6.75 18.67
CA ALA A 104 13.05 5.76 19.75
C ALA A 104 12.34 6.24 21.02
N GLY A 105 12.59 7.49 21.45
CA GLY A 105 11.89 8.08 22.60
C GLY A 105 10.39 8.25 22.38
N ALA A 106 9.93 8.50 21.14
CA ALA A 106 8.52 8.52 20.81
C ALA A 106 7.88 7.12 20.88
N MET A 107 8.61 6.07 20.52
CA MET A 107 8.15 4.68 20.69
C MET A 107 8.06 4.27 22.17
N ALA A 108 9.00 4.71 23.01
CA ALA A 108 8.93 4.46 24.47
C ALA A 108 7.65 5.07 25.08
N ARG A 109 7.42 6.36 24.83
CA ARG A 109 6.22 7.07 25.32
C ARG A 109 4.91 6.41 24.87
N LEU A 110 4.86 5.91 23.64
CA LEU A 110 3.67 5.23 23.10
C LEU A 110 3.26 4.03 23.96
N PHE A 111 4.22 3.24 24.46
CA PHE A 111 3.94 2.08 25.29
C PHE A 111 3.79 2.42 26.79
N ASP A 112 4.46 3.47 27.29
CA ASP A 112 4.27 3.95 28.66
C ASP A 112 2.86 4.51 28.89
N GLU A 113 2.34 5.28 27.93
CA GLU A 113 0.95 5.75 27.93
C GLU A 113 -0.03 4.56 27.95
N HIS A 114 0.28 3.50 27.20
CA HIS A 114 -0.54 2.29 27.15
C HIS A 114 -0.58 1.54 28.49
N LEU A 115 0.57 1.35 29.14
CA LEU A 115 0.67 0.72 30.46
C LEU A 115 -0.20 1.49 31.47
N SER A 116 -0.05 2.82 31.49
CA SER A 116 -0.79 3.72 32.39
C SER A 116 -2.31 3.63 32.22
N LEU A 117 -2.79 3.56 30.97
CA LEU A 117 -4.21 3.40 30.66
C LEU A 117 -4.76 2.03 31.08
N THR A 118 -3.95 0.97 30.94
CA THR A 118 -4.37 -0.38 31.36
C THR A 118 -4.42 -0.54 32.88
N GLU A 119 -3.54 0.12 33.63
CA GLU A 119 -3.53 0.11 35.10
C GLU A 119 -4.67 0.97 35.68
N GLY A 120 -4.99 2.12 35.05
CA GLY A 120 -6.11 2.98 35.46
C GLY A 120 -7.50 2.36 35.25
N ASN A 121 -7.67 1.52 34.22
CA ASN A 121 -8.93 0.83 33.96
C ASN A 121 -9.18 -0.35 34.93
N GLN A 122 -8.12 -1.01 35.42
CA GLN A 122 -8.25 -2.09 36.41
C GLN A 122 -8.63 -1.58 37.80
N SER A 123 -8.16 -0.39 38.18
CA SER A 123 -8.50 0.24 39.47
C SER A 123 -9.96 0.70 39.55
N GLN A 124 -10.54 1.19 38.44
CA GLN A 124 -11.97 1.56 38.39
C GLN A 124 -12.95 0.36 38.37
N GLN A 125 -12.50 -0.83 37.95
CA GLN A 125 -13.31 -2.05 38.00
C GLN A 125 -13.37 -2.67 39.40
N ASN A 126 -12.32 -2.50 40.20
CA ASN A 126 -12.29 -2.99 41.59
C ASN A 126 -13.16 -2.14 42.53
N ASP A 127 -13.32 -0.84 42.28
CA ASP A 127 -14.21 0.03 43.08
C ASP A 127 -15.71 -0.21 42.80
N LYS A 128 -16.06 -0.70 41.60
CA LYS A 128 -17.45 -1.09 41.28
C LYS A 128 -17.84 -2.45 41.89
N ASN A 129 -16.90 -3.39 41.98
CA ASN A 129 -17.17 -4.69 42.61
C ASN A 129 -17.28 -4.59 44.14
N HIS A 130 -16.68 -3.58 44.78
CA HIS A 130 -16.83 -3.35 46.22
C HIS A 130 -18.11 -2.60 46.61
N SER A 131 -18.80 -1.95 45.68
CA SER A 131 -20.06 -1.24 45.95
C SER A 131 -21.33 -2.08 45.73
N GLU A 132 -21.24 -3.24 45.08
CA GLU A 132 -22.38 -4.15 44.85
C GLU A 132 -22.56 -5.25 45.92
N ILE A 133 -21.66 -5.41 46.89
CA ILE A 133 -21.80 -6.41 47.98
C ILE A 133 -22.60 -5.85 49.18
N ALA A 134 -22.93 -4.56 49.20
CA ALA A 134 -23.56 -3.91 50.36
C ALA A 134 -25.10 -3.78 50.32
N ASN A 135 -25.80 -4.31 49.31
CA ASN A 135 -27.27 -4.17 49.23
C ASN A 135 -27.96 -5.46 48.75
N THR A 136 -28.13 -6.43 49.66
CA THR A 136 -29.11 -7.50 49.46
C THR A 136 -29.76 -7.92 50.78
N GLU A 137 -30.55 -7.04 51.37
CA GLU A 137 -31.66 -7.42 52.26
C GLU A 137 -32.80 -6.42 52.07
N ASN A 138 -33.81 -6.77 51.27
CA ASN A 138 -35.20 -6.89 51.75
C ASN A 138 -36.25 -6.98 50.64
N SER A 139 -37.25 -7.78 51.00
CA SER A 139 -38.66 -7.73 50.63
C SER A 139 -39.13 -8.38 49.34
N ALA A 140 -39.83 -9.48 49.58
CA ALA A 140 -40.73 -10.18 48.71
C ALA A 140 -42.04 -9.41 48.42
N ASN A 141 -42.74 -9.94 47.40
CA ASN A 141 -44.19 -9.92 47.12
C ASN A 141 -44.84 -8.63 46.60
N LYS A 142 -45.29 -8.67 45.32
CA LYS A 142 -46.74 -8.81 45.00
C LYS A 142 -47.01 -9.07 43.52
N THR A 143 -47.89 -10.04 43.29
CA THR A 143 -48.53 -10.48 42.04
C THR A 143 -49.57 -9.46 41.53
N THR A 144 -49.65 -9.23 40.22
CA THR A 144 -50.95 -9.04 39.51
C THR A 144 -50.80 -9.27 38.00
N LEU A 145 -51.74 -10.07 37.47
CA LEU A 145 -52.00 -10.39 36.06
C LEU A 145 -52.75 -9.25 35.35
N VAL A 146 -52.51 -9.02 34.05
CA VAL A 146 -53.54 -8.82 33.00
C VAL A 146 -52.95 -9.21 31.62
N ASN A 147 -53.74 -9.95 30.84
CA ASN A 147 -53.51 -10.46 29.48
C ASN A 147 -53.64 -9.40 28.38
N GLY A 148 -53.06 -9.67 27.19
CA GLY A 148 -53.39 -9.00 25.93
C GLY A 148 -52.53 -9.47 24.76
N ASP A 149 -53.10 -10.36 23.94
CA ASP A 149 -52.52 -11.00 22.73
C ASP A 149 -52.30 -10.05 21.53
N GLY A 150 -51.24 -10.32 20.75
CA GLY A 150 -51.00 -9.77 19.40
C GLY A 150 -49.58 -10.08 18.85
N PRO A 151 -49.39 -10.78 17.70
CA PRO A 151 -48.10 -11.38 17.28
C PRO A 151 -47.20 -10.46 16.40
N PRO A 152 -45.94 -10.86 16.09
CA PRO A 152 -44.82 -9.93 16.12
C PRO A 152 -44.07 -9.66 14.79
N LEU A 153 -43.34 -8.54 14.82
CA LEU A 153 -41.92 -8.36 14.45
C LEU A 153 -41.49 -8.36 12.96
N SER A 154 -41.13 -7.14 12.54
CA SER A 154 -39.90 -6.81 11.83
C SER A 154 -38.64 -7.27 12.58
N PRO A 155 -37.57 -7.77 11.93
CA PRO A 155 -36.29 -7.93 12.59
C PRO A 155 -35.51 -6.62 12.56
N SER A 156 -35.65 -5.83 13.63
CA SER A 156 -34.57 -4.97 14.12
C SER A 156 -33.46 -5.88 14.64
N CYS A 157 -32.33 -5.90 13.96
CA CYS A 157 -31.17 -6.68 14.40
C CYS A 157 -30.52 -5.97 15.59
N SER A 158 -30.96 -6.34 16.80
CA SER A 158 -30.23 -6.08 18.03
C SER A 158 -28.91 -6.86 18.00
N PRO A 159 -27.78 -6.29 18.49
CA PRO A 159 -26.58 -7.08 18.68
C PRO A 159 -26.83 -8.08 19.79
N SER A 160 -26.87 -9.36 19.43
CA SER A 160 -26.87 -10.48 20.35
C SER A 160 -25.72 -10.32 21.35
N SER A 161 -26.08 -10.42 22.62
CA SER A 161 -25.21 -10.47 23.79
C SER A 161 -24.04 -11.42 23.58
N ILE A 162 -22.86 -10.87 23.33
CA ILE A 162 -21.59 -11.58 23.46
C ILE A 162 -21.35 -11.71 24.96
N SER A 163 -21.40 -12.94 25.46
CA SER A 163 -20.91 -13.30 26.79
C SER A 163 -19.51 -12.73 26.97
N ALA A 164 -19.31 -11.96 28.03
CA ALA A 164 -18.03 -11.38 28.43
C ALA A 164 -16.93 -12.45 28.44
N THR A 165 -16.20 -12.54 27.34
CA THR A 165 -15.02 -13.39 27.22
C THR A 165 -13.85 -12.53 27.66
N GLN A 166 -13.10 -13.02 28.65
CA GLN A 166 -11.84 -12.45 29.15
C GLN A 166 -11.11 -11.61 28.11
N GLN A 167 -10.85 -10.35 28.45
CA GLN A 167 -10.12 -9.37 27.66
C GLN A 167 -8.70 -9.90 27.41
N ASN A 168 -8.51 -10.73 26.38
CA ASN A 168 -7.21 -11.23 25.98
C ASN A 168 -6.41 -10.04 25.42
N LYS A 169 -5.54 -9.48 26.26
CA LYS A 169 -4.60 -8.41 25.90
C LYS A 169 -3.82 -8.84 24.65
N LEU A 170 -3.85 -8.01 23.60
CA LEU A 170 -3.27 -8.38 22.31
C LEU A 170 -1.74 -8.55 22.40
N LEU A 171 -1.12 -7.78 23.28
CA LEU A 171 0.28 -7.87 23.64
C LEU A 171 0.40 -8.29 25.11
N ASN A 172 1.28 -9.24 25.41
CA ASN A 172 1.57 -9.58 26.80
C ASN A 172 2.42 -8.48 27.46
N ASP A 173 2.28 -8.31 28.78
CA ASP A 173 2.98 -7.25 29.52
C ASP A 173 4.50 -7.34 29.41
N LYS A 174 5.04 -8.57 29.36
CA LYS A 174 6.49 -8.81 29.15
C LYS A 174 6.99 -8.20 27.84
N PHE A 175 6.20 -8.28 26.77
CA PHE A 175 6.53 -7.73 25.46
C PHE A 175 6.45 -6.21 25.48
N ILE A 176 5.44 -5.64 26.14
CA ILE A 176 5.30 -4.18 26.29
C ILE A 176 6.50 -3.61 27.06
N HIS A 177 6.87 -4.20 28.21
CA HIS A 177 8.06 -3.81 28.96
C HIS A 177 9.35 -3.97 28.14
N LYS A 178 9.46 -5.01 27.32
CA LYS A 178 10.59 -5.18 26.41
C LYS A 178 10.68 -4.06 25.37
N CYS A 179 9.53 -3.63 24.82
CA CYS A 179 9.47 -2.50 23.89
C CYS A 179 9.91 -1.21 24.55
N VAL A 180 9.35 -0.88 25.72
CA VAL A 180 9.73 0.30 26.51
C VAL A 180 11.23 0.31 26.79
N ARG A 181 11.78 -0.80 27.30
CA ARG A 181 13.21 -0.90 27.63
C ARG A 181 14.09 -0.64 26.41
N ILE A 182 13.86 -1.35 25.30
CA ILE A 182 14.69 -1.20 24.08
C ILE A 182 14.57 0.21 23.51
N SER A 183 13.36 0.78 23.50
CA SER A 183 13.12 2.14 23.02
C SER A 183 13.81 3.21 23.89
N THR A 184 13.77 3.06 25.22
CA THR A 184 14.44 3.97 26.17
C THR A 184 15.96 3.86 26.10
N ASP A 185 16.49 2.64 26.04
CA ASP A 185 17.94 2.39 25.89
C ASP A 185 18.46 3.06 24.60
N ALA A 186 17.71 2.95 23.50
CA ALA A 186 18.06 3.56 22.23
C ALA A 186 17.90 5.08 22.21
N ALA A 187 16.94 5.63 22.95
CA ALA A 187 16.78 7.08 23.08
C ALA A 187 17.96 7.72 23.83
N ASN A 188 18.51 7.00 24.82
CA ASN A 188 19.58 7.48 25.69
C ASN A 188 20.99 7.06 25.21
N SER A 189 21.11 6.32 24.11
CA SER A 189 22.41 5.82 23.65
C SER A 189 23.31 6.94 23.14
N THR A 190 24.59 6.89 23.53
CA THR A 190 25.63 7.84 23.07
C THR A 190 26.17 7.49 21.68
N GLY A 191 26.09 6.21 21.27
CA GLY A 191 26.50 5.73 19.95
C GLY A 191 25.43 5.85 18.87
N GLN A 192 25.77 5.51 17.62
CA GLN A 192 24.83 5.50 16.50
C GLN A 192 23.86 4.31 16.63
N PRO A 193 22.54 4.55 16.74
CA PRO A 193 21.56 3.47 16.84
C PRO A 193 21.51 2.64 15.55
N SER A 194 21.51 1.30 15.69
CA SER A 194 21.38 0.37 14.57
C SER A 194 20.04 0.53 13.86
N THR A 195 20.06 0.59 12.53
CA THR A 195 18.83 0.68 11.70
C THR A 195 17.87 -0.49 11.91
N THR A 196 18.37 -1.66 12.29
CA THR A 196 17.58 -2.89 12.42
C THR A 196 17.17 -3.20 13.86
N LEU A 197 17.39 -2.26 14.79
CA LEU A 197 17.16 -2.46 16.23
C LEU A 197 15.75 -2.98 16.55
N PHE A 198 14.73 -2.43 15.90
CA PHE A 198 13.32 -2.75 16.17
C PHE A 198 12.77 -3.89 15.29
N ALA A 199 13.56 -4.45 14.37
CA ALA A 199 13.08 -5.44 13.40
C ALA A 199 12.47 -6.68 14.08
N GLY A 200 13.08 -7.14 15.18
CA GLY A 200 12.57 -8.27 15.96
C GLY A 200 11.24 -7.98 16.64
N LEU A 201 11.08 -6.79 17.22
CA LEU A 201 9.83 -6.36 17.86
C LEU A 201 8.72 -6.15 16.84
N ALA A 202 9.04 -5.51 15.70
CA ALA A 202 8.08 -5.31 14.63
C ALA A 202 7.59 -6.64 14.04
N LYS A 203 8.45 -7.66 13.94
CA LYS A 203 8.06 -9.01 13.52
C LYS A 203 7.05 -9.64 14.49
N GLU A 204 7.22 -9.43 15.80
CA GLU A 204 6.32 -9.96 16.82
C GLU A 204 4.97 -9.24 16.79
N VAL A 205 4.95 -7.91 16.71
CA VAL A 205 3.70 -7.13 16.56
C VAL A 205 2.95 -7.52 15.28
N ARG A 206 3.64 -7.68 14.14
CA ARG A 206 3.03 -8.16 12.90
C ARG A 206 2.40 -9.54 13.08
N ARG A 207 3.05 -10.46 13.81
CA ARG A 207 2.50 -11.78 14.12
C ARG A 207 1.22 -11.70 14.94
N SER A 208 1.18 -10.83 15.95
CA SER A 208 -0.02 -10.61 16.77
C SER A 208 -1.18 -10.03 15.95
N LEU A 209 -0.89 -9.04 15.09
CA LEU A 209 -1.91 -8.46 14.20
C LEU A 209 -2.42 -9.44 13.14
N ALA A 210 -1.57 -10.34 12.65
CA ALA A 210 -1.93 -11.37 11.68
C ALA A 210 -2.84 -12.48 12.24
N GLY A 211 -2.99 -12.55 13.56
CA GLY A 211 -3.85 -13.51 14.24
C GLY A 211 -5.31 -13.07 14.29
N GLU A 212 -5.86 -13.00 15.50
CA GLU A 212 -7.27 -12.68 15.74
C GLU A 212 -7.71 -11.32 15.18
N PRO A 213 -6.93 -10.23 15.29
CA PRO A 213 -7.32 -8.94 14.72
C PRO A 213 -7.56 -8.98 13.21
N PHE A 214 -6.75 -9.75 12.49
CA PHE A 214 -6.92 -9.89 11.05
C PHE A 214 -8.15 -10.71 10.67
N LYS A 215 -8.51 -11.73 11.46
CA LYS A 215 -9.79 -12.44 11.27
C LYS A 215 -10.98 -11.52 11.47
N GLN A 216 -10.98 -10.74 12.55
CA GLN A 216 -12.01 -9.74 12.82
C GLN A 216 -12.11 -8.71 11.69
N PHE A 217 -10.96 -8.23 11.19
CA PHE A 217 -10.94 -7.32 10.03
C PHE A 217 -11.70 -7.88 8.84
N MET A 218 -11.53 -9.18 8.52
CA MET A 218 -12.20 -9.85 7.41
C MET A 218 -13.73 -9.92 7.54
N GLU A 219 -14.26 -9.76 8.75
CA GLU A 219 -15.71 -9.75 9.03
C GLU A 219 -16.30 -8.33 9.01
N THR A 220 -15.47 -7.30 8.87
CA THR A 220 -15.91 -5.90 8.93
C THR A 220 -16.23 -5.29 7.56
N ILE A 221 -16.90 -4.13 7.60
CA ILE A 221 -17.11 -3.26 6.43
C ILE A 221 -15.81 -2.83 5.74
N TYR A 222 -14.68 -2.80 6.44
CA TYR A 222 -13.39 -2.43 5.86
C TYR A 222 -12.91 -3.49 4.85
N PHE A 223 -13.10 -4.77 5.17
CA PHE A 223 -12.80 -5.84 4.24
C PHE A 223 -13.80 -5.89 3.08
N HIS A 224 -15.09 -5.64 3.33
CA HIS A 224 -16.05 -5.48 2.23
C HIS A 224 -15.64 -4.34 1.29
N ARG A 225 -15.16 -3.22 1.83
CA ARG A 225 -14.60 -2.12 1.03
C ARG A 225 -13.33 -2.53 0.27
N TYR A 226 -12.47 -3.35 0.86
CA TYR A 226 -11.31 -3.91 0.15
C TYR A 226 -11.75 -4.74 -1.06
N LEU A 227 -12.77 -5.59 -0.91
CA LEU A 227 -13.31 -6.38 -2.03
C LEU A 227 -13.92 -5.50 -3.14
N GLN A 228 -14.60 -4.40 -2.79
CA GLN A 228 -15.08 -3.44 -3.79
C GLN A 228 -13.93 -2.79 -4.58
N TRP A 229 -12.80 -2.49 -3.93
CA TRP A 229 -11.59 -2.02 -4.62
C TRP A 229 -10.98 -3.12 -5.50
N LYS A 230 -10.93 -4.36 -5.03
CA LYS A 230 -10.47 -5.52 -5.82
C LYS A 230 -11.37 -5.83 -7.01
N TRP A 231 -12.67 -5.54 -6.90
CA TRP A 231 -13.60 -5.62 -8.01
C TRP A 231 -13.29 -4.56 -9.07
N LEU A 232 -13.06 -3.30 -8.67
CA LEU A 232 -12.67 -2.22 -9.59
C LEU A 232 -11.35 -2.52 -10.30
N GLU A 233 -10.36 -3.07 -9.59
CA GLU A 233 -9.05 -3.47 -10.14
C GLU A 233 -9.18 -4.54 -11.24
N ARG A 234 -10.13 -5.48 -11.09
CA ARG A 234 -10.37 -6.58 -12.04
C ARG A 234 -11.13 -6.20 -13.29
N ARG A 235 -11.65 -4.97 -13.37
CA ARG A 235 -12.44 -4.56 -14.54
C ARG A 235 -11.59 -4.62 -15.81
N PRO A 236 -12.19 -5.00 -16.95
CA PRO A 236 -11.49 -5.01 -18.23
C PRO A 236 -10.84 -3.66 -18.52
N VAL A 237 -9.61 -3.71 -19.02
CA VAL A 237 -8.84 -2.55 -19.43
C VAL A 237 -8.71 -2.56 -20.94
N ASP A 238 -9.03 -1.43 -21.58
CA ASP A 238 -8.94 -1.28 -23.02
C ASP A 238 -8.35 0.10 -23.40
N LYS A 239 -8.30 0.37 -24.71
CA LYS A 239 -7.83 1.66 -25.24
C LYS A 239 -8.62 2.88 -24.75
N HIS A 240 -9.88 2.71 -24.35
CA HIS A 240 -10.75 3.79 -23.86
C HIS A 240 -10.46 4.17 -22.40
N THR A 241 -9.77 3.31 -21.64
CA THR A 241 -9.24 3.63 -20.31
C THR A 241 -8.24 4.79 -20.35
N PHE A 242 -7.55 4.98 -21.47
CA PHE A 242 -6.44 5.92 -21.61
C PHE A 242 -6.76 7.11 -22.52
N ARG A 243 -6.01 8.20 -22.34
CA ARG A 243 -5.80 9.26 -23.35
C ARG A 243 -4.36 9.17 -23.80
N LEU A 244 -4.14 9.19 -25.11
CA LEU A 244 -2.80 9.15 -25.70
C LEU A 244 -2.29 10.57 -25.96
N TYR A 245 -0.99 10.75 -25.82
CA TYR A 245 -0.25 11.99 -26.08
C TYR A 245 0.88 11.70 -27.08
N ARG A 246 1.91 12.54 -27.10
CA ARG A 246 3.06 12.42 -28.01
C ARG A 246 3.80 11.09 -27.86
N ILE A 247 4.47 10.71 -28.95
CA ILE A 247 5.47 9.63 -28.97
C ILE A 247 6.68 10.08 -28.14
N LEU A 248 7.18 9.20 -27.28
CA LEU A 248 8.38 9.37 -26.46
C LEU A 248 9.60 8.70 -27.09
N GLY A 249 9.39 7.57 -27.78
CA GLY A 249 10.46 6.85 -28.47
C GLY A 249 9.92 5.82 -29.46
N LYS A 250 10.77 5.39 -30.39
CA LYS A 250 10.47 4.33 -31.35
C LYS A 250 11.44 3.17 -31.12
N GLY A 251 10.91 1.95 -31.11
CA GLY A 251 11.67 0.73 -30.89
C GLY A 251 11.48 -0.29 -32.01
N GLY A 252 12.18 -1.43 -31.90
CA GLY A 252 12.16 -2.46 -32.95
C GLY A 252 10.78 -3.05 -33.26
N PHE A 253 9.89 -3.09 -32.27
CA PHE A 253 8.56 -3.70 -32.38
C PHE A 253 7.41 -2.68 -32.44
N GLY A 254 7.68 -1.38 -32.37
CA GLY A 254 6.66 -0.36 -32.38
C GLY A 254 7.12 0.94 -31.73
N GLU A 255 6.26 1.56 -30.94
CA GLU A 255 6.49 2.88 -30.36
C GLU A 255 6.13 2.92 -28.87
N VAL A 256 6.71 3.88 -28.17
CA VAL A 256 6.34 4.26 -26.81
C VAL A 256 5.74 5.65 -26.88
N CYS A 257 4.52 5.82 -26.37
CA CYS A 257 3.88 7.13 -26.27
C CYS A 257 3.47 7.46 -24.84
N ALA A 258 3.41 8.73 -24.49
CA ALA A 258 2.82 9.13 -23.22
C ALA A 258 1.31 8.86 -23.22
N CYS A 259 0.78 8.42 -22.09
CA CYS A 259 -0.65 8.22 -21.91
C CYS A 259 -1.10 8.63 -20.51
N GLN A 260 -2.40 8.87 -20.34
CA GLN A 260 -3.02 9.23 -19.08
C GLN A 260 -4.23 8.35 -18.81
N VAL A 261 -4.34 7.80 -17.61
CA VAL A 261 -5.55 7.08 -17.18
C VAL A 261 -6.68 8.10 -17.00
N ARG A 262 -7.78 7.93 -17.73
CA ARG A 262 -8.90 8.90 -17.73
C ARG A 262 -9.53 9.09 -16.36
N ALA A 263 -9.61 8.03 -15.56
CA ALA A 263 -10.26 8.05 -14.26
C ALA A 263 -9.41 8.74 -13.18
N SER A 264 -8.11 8.42 -13.10
CA SER A 264 -7.22 8.96 -12.05
C SER A 264 -6.48 10.22 -12.46
N GLY A 265 -6.28 10.47 -13.76
CA GLY A 265 -5.43 11.54 -14.28
C GLY A 265 -3.93 11.22 -14.23
N LYS A 266 -3.54 10.03 -13.76
CA LYS A 266 -2.13 9.63 -13.64
C LYS A 266 -1.51 9.37 -15.02
N MET A 267 -0.31 9.90 -15.22
CA MET A 267 0.48 9.76 -16.44
C MET A 267 1.30 8.46 -16.41
N TYR A 268 1.47 7.85 -17.57
CA TYR A 268 2.22 6.62 -17.81
C TYR A 268 2.87 6.63 -19.19
N ALA A 269 3.83 5.73 -19.41
CA ALA A 269 4.33 5.39 -20.74
C ALA A 269 3.56 4.17 -21.28
N LEU A 270 3.06 4.25 -22.51
CA LEU A 270 2.42 3.14 -23.21
C LEU A 270 3.37 2.60 -24.28
N LYS A 271 3.96 1.44 -24.02
CA LYS A 271 4.75 0.67 -24.99
C LYS A 271 3.80 -0.16 -25.85
N LYS A 272 3.66 0.19 -27.12
CA LYS A 272 2.84 -0.51 -28.11
C LYS A 272 3.73 -1.40 -28.97
N LEU A 273 3.44 -2.70 -28.96
CA LEU A 273 4.13 -3.71 -29.75
C LEU A 273 3.20 -4.17 -30.87
N GLU A 274 3.54 -3.87 -32.12
CA GLU A 274 2.72 -4.25 -33.28
C GLU A 274 2.69 -5.77 -33.43
N LYS A 275 1.50 -6.38 -33.37
CA LYS A 275 1.32 -7.85 -33.43
C LYS A 275 1.94 -8.44 -34.69
N LYS A 276 1.81 -7.75 -35.83
CA LYS A 276 2.42 -8.16 -37.11
C LYS A 276 3.95 -8.22 -37.01
N ARG A 277 4.60 -7.26 -36.35
CA ARG A 277 6.07 -7.22 -36.18
C ARG A 277 6.56 -8.25 -35.18
N VAL A 278 5.82 -8.45 -34.08
CA VAL A 278 6.11 -9.49 -33.08
C VAL A 278 6.11 -10.86 -33.74
N LYS A 279 5.04 -11.18 -34.49
CA LYS A 279 4.91 -12.44 -35.22
C LYS A 279 5.99 -12.63 -36.29
N LYS A 280 6.27 -11.58 -37.09
CA LYS A 280 7.30 -11.63 -38.14
C LYS A 280 8.70 -11.96 -37.61
N ARG A 281 9.00 -11.60 -36.37
CA ARG A 281 10.31 -11.80 -35.72
C ARG A 281 10.32 -12.96 -34.73
N HIS A 282 9.24 -13.75 -34.66
CA HIS A 282 9.09 -14.86 -33.70
C HIS A 282 9.37 -14.44 -32.24
N ALA A 283 8.92 -13.24 -31.87
CA ALA A 283 9.21 -12.60 -30.58
C ALA A 283 8.06 -12.73 -29.56
N GLU A 284 7.12 -13.64 -29.77
CA GLU A 284 5.97 -13.87 -28.90
C GLU A 284 6.40 -14.24 -27.48
N SER A 285 7.29 -15.24 -27.36
CA SER A 285 7.81 -15.70 -26.07
C SER A 285 8.61 -14.61 -25.35
N LEU A 286 9.39 -13.82 -26.08
CA LEU A 286 10.14 -12.69 -25.52
C LEU A 286 9.20 -11.61 -24.97
N THR A 287 8.16 -11.28 -25.73
CA THR A 287 7.15 -10.28 -25.33
C THR A 287 6.36 -10.73 -24.11
N LEU A 288 5.95 -12.00 -24.06
CA LEU A 288 5.24 -12.57 -22.93
C LEU A 288 6.14 -12.61 -21.68
N ASN A 289 7.41 -12.99 -21.85
CA ASN A 289 8.38 -13.03 -20.75
C ASN A 289 8.63 -11.63 -20.17
N GLU A 290 8.79 -10.60 -21.01
CA GLU A 290 8.90 -9.20 -20.56
C GLU A 290 7.70 -8.81 -19.70
N LYS A 291 6.49 -9.11 -20.16
CA LYS A 291 5.25 -8.82 -19.40
C LYS A 291 5.20 -9.58 -18.08
N GLN A 292 5.55 -10.88 -18.05
CA GLN A 292 5.52 -11.70 -16.83
C GLN A 292 6.56 -11.24 -15.79
N ILE A 293 7.76 -10.87 -16.23
CA ILE A 293 8.80 -10.31 -15.36
C ILE A 293 8.30 -9.00 -14.74
N LEU A 294 7.84 -8.04 -15.57
CA LEU A 294 7.39 -6.75 -15.08
C LEU A 294 6.14 -6.83 -14.18
N GLN A 295 5.34 -7.89 -14.29
CA GLN A 295 4.21 -8.14 -13.38
C GLN A 295 4.65 -8.58 -11.97
N ARG A 296 5.81 -9.22 -11.83
CA ARG A 296 6.30 -9.76 -10.55
C ARG A 296 7.21 -8.78 -9.82
N ILE A 297 7.97 -7.99 -10.57
CA ILE A 297 8.93 -7.04 -10.01
C ILE A 297 8.22 -5.84 -9.37
N ASN A 298 8.61 -5.53 -8.13
CA ASN A 298 8.17 -4.35 -7.40
C ASN A 298 9.39 -3.68 -6.75
N SER A 299 10.08 -2.85 -7.52
CA SER A 299 11.28 -2.13 -7.10
C SER A 299 11.19 -0.66 -7.55
N PRO A 300 11.61 0.31 -6.73
CA PRO A 300 11.69 1.70 -7.16
C PRO A 300 12.71 1.91 -8.30
N PHE A 301 13.70 1.00 -8.43
CA PHE A 301 14.77 1.08 -9.43
C PHE A 301 14.50 0.24 -10.69
N VAL A 302 13.27 -0.27 -10.85
CA VAL A 302 12.83 -0.96 -12.07
C VAL A 302 11.46 -0.43 -12.48
N VAL A 303 11.31 -0.05 -13.75
CA VAL A 303 10.03 0.43 -14.27
C VAL A 303 8.91 -0.57 -13.97
N SER A 304 7.81 -0.08 -13.40
CA SER A 304 6.71 -0.94 -12.97
C SER A 304 5.65 -1.03 -14.05
N LEU A 305 5.08 -2.22 -14.26
CA LEU A 305 3.91 -2.41 -15.13
C LEU A 305 2.63 -2.14 -14.34
N ALA A 306 1.85 -1.16 -14.80
CA ALA A 306 0.57 -0.83 -14.22
C ALA A 306 -0.60 -1.56 -14.90
N TYR A 307 -0.55 -1.68 -16.24
CA TYR A 307 -1.60 -2.36 -17.01
C TYR A 307 -1.01 -3.10 -18.21
N ALA A 308 -1.61 -4.22 -18.58
CA ALA A 308 -1.39 -4.87 -19.85
C ALA A 308 -2.74 -5.11 -20.53
N TYR A 309 -2.85 -4.74 -21.79
CA TYR A 309 -4.05 -4.99 -22.60
C TYR A 309 -3.65 -5.19 -24.06
N GLU A 310 -4.60 -5.57 -24.89
CA GLU A 310 -4.39 -5.67 -26.33
C GLU A 310 -5.41 -4.86 -27.11
N THR A 311 -5.04 -4.54 -28.35
CA THR A 311 -5.93 -3.98 -29.35
C THR A 311 -5.97 -4.92 -30.55
N LYS A 312 -6.74 -4.55 -31.59
CA LYS A 312 -6.74 -5.30 -32.85
C LYS A 312 -5.34 -5.47 -33.45
N GLU A 313 -4.46 -4.48 -33.28
CA GLU A 313 -3.18 -4.40 -34.00
C GLU A 313 -1.94 -4.49 -33.11
N ALA A 314 -2.06 -4.23 -31.82
CA ALA A 314 -0.92 -4.14 -30.91
C ALA A 314 -1.17 -4.80 -29.55
N LEU A 315 -0.09 -5.28 -28.94
CA LEU A 315 0.01 -5.57 -27.51
C LEU A 315 0.48 -4.31 -26.77
N CYS A 316 -0.10 -4.01 -25.63
CA CYS A 316 0.07 -2.74 -24.94
C CYS A 316 0.52 -2.96 -23.49
N LEU A 317 1.70 -2.44 -23.15
CA LEU A 317 2.21 -2.41 -21.77
C LEU A 317 2.22 -0.96 -21.28
N VAL A 318 1.52 -0.70 -20.18
CA VAL A 318 1.44 0.62 -19.54
C VAL A 318 2.39 0.63 -18.36
N LEU A 319 3.48 1.37 -18.48
CA LEU A 319 4.64 1.39 -17.61
C LEU A 319 4.78 2.73 -16.90
N THR A 320 5.53 2.76 -15.80
CA THR A 320 6.01 4.00 -15.18
C THR A 320 6.57 4.96 -16.25
N LEU A 321 6.15 6.22 -16.19
CA LEU A 321 6.62 7.24 -17.12
C LEU A 321 7.95 7.80 -16.62
N MET A 322 8.99 7.68 -17.45
CA MET A 322 10.34 8.19 -17.19
C MET A 322 10.59 9.37 -18.14
N ASN A 323 10.54 10.59 -17.60
CA ASN A 323 10.53 11.82 -18.39
C ASN A 323 11.92 12.44 -18.64
N GLY A 324 12.90 12.04 -17.85
CA GLY A 324 14.28 12.54 -17.92
C GLY A 324 15.06 12.02 -19.13
N GLY A 325 14.49 11.10 -19.91
CA GLY A 325 15.16 10.47 -21.05
C GLY A 325 16.06 9.32 -20.62
N ASP A 326 16.81 8.77 -21.57
CA ASP A 326 17.75 7.66 -21.34
C ASP A 326 19.18 8.15 -21.03
N LEU A 327 19.94 7.32 -20.34
CA LEU A 327 21.30 7.65 -19.92
C LEU A 327 22.25 7.85 -21.10
N LYS A 328 21.98 7.24 -22.27
CA LYS A 328 22.76 7.48 -23.50
C LYS A 328 22.65 8.94 -23.94
N PHE A 329 21.44 9.51 -23.95
CA PHE A 329 21.26 10.93 -24.26
C PHE A 329 22.02 11.83 -23.27
N HIS A 330 21.98 11.51 -21.98
CA HIS A 330 22.73 12.26 -20.97
C HIS A 330 24.25 12.16 -21.16
N LEU A 331 24.77 10.97 -21.43
CA LEU A 331 26.21 10.71 -21.60
C LEU A 331 26.80 11.34 -22.86
N TYR A 332 26.10 11.25 -24.00
CA TYR A 332 26.69 11.65 -25.29
C TYR A 332 26.20 13.00 -25.79
N THR A 333 25.04 13.48 -25.36
CA THR A 333 24.47 14.75 -25.84
C THR A 333 24.57 15.86 -24.80
N LEU A 334 24.22 15.60 -23.54
CA LEU A 334 24.21 16.63 -22.50
C LEU A 334 25.56 16.82 -21.80
N SER A 335 26.35 15.76 -21.68
CA SER A 335 27.66 15.81 -21.03
C SER A 335 28.76 15.24 -21.93
N PRO A 336 29.11 15.91 -23.04
CA PRO A 336 30.20 15.47 -23.92
C PRO A 336 31.49 15.33 -23.11
N GLY A 337 32.00 14.10 -22.99
CA GLY A 337 33.15 13.76 -22.12
C GLY A 337 32.81 12.85 -20.93
N GLY A 338 31.52 12.57 -20.69
CA GLY A 338 31.05 11.71 -19.60
C GLY A 338 30.54 12.49 -18.38
N PHE A 339 30.14 11.76 -17.34
CA PHE A 339 29.72 12.35 -16.07
C PHE A 339 30.90 12.56 -15.13
N ASP A 340 30.75 13.49 -14.19
CA ASP A 340 31.62 13.51 -13.01
C ASP A 340 31.44 12.24 -12.17
N GLU A 341 32.44 11.96 -11.33
CA GLU A 341 32.49 10.74 -10.52
C GLU A 341 31.28 10.62 -9.57
N LYS A 342 30.84 11.73 -8.98
CA LYS A 342 29.72 11.74 -8.02
C LYS A 342 28.41 11.33 -8.69
N ARG A 343 28.14 11.88 -9.88
CA ARG A 343 26.95 11.55 -10.68
C ARG A 343 27.02 10.12 -11.20
N ALA A 344 28.17 9.67 -11.68
CA ALA A 344 28.36 8.30 -12.11
C ALA A 344 28.15 7.30 -10.96
N GLN A 345 28.69 7.60 -9.78
CA GLN A 345 28.53 6.80 -8.56
C GLN A 345 27.07 6.71 -8.12
N PHE A 346 26.33 7.83 -8.17
CA PHE A 346 24.91 7.86 -7.84
C PHE A 346 24.10 6.91 -8.73
N TYR A 347 24.22 7.03 -10.06
CA TYR A 347 23.53 6.13 -10.98
C TYR A 347 23.97 4.67 -10.83
N ALA A 348 25.26 4.43 -10.62
CA ALA A 348 25.77 3.08 -10.40
C ALA A 348 25.17 2.45 -9.13
N ALA A 349 24.97 3.22 -8.06
CA ALA A 349 24.33 2.75 -6.84
C ALA A 349 22.86 2.36 -7.08
N GLU A 350 22.08 3.21 -7.75
CA GLU A 350 20.67 2.91 -8.07
C GLU A 350 20.53 1.71 -9.03
N ILE A 351 21.35 1.64 -10.07
CA ILE A 351 21.41 0.48 -10.98
C ILE A 351 21.73 -0.80 -10.20
N THR A 352 22.68 -0.72 -9.26
CA THR A 352 23.04 -1.86 -8.41
C THR A 352 21.86 -2.32 -7.55
N LEU A 353 21.09 -1.39 -6.97
CA LEU A 353 19.88 -1.73 -6.21
C LEU A 353 18.79 -2.36 -7.10
N GLY A 354 18.63 -1.87 -8.33
CA GLY A 354 17.74 -2.48 -9.33
C GLY A 354 18.14 -3.92 -9.67
N LEU A 355 19.41 -4.14 -10.00
CA LEU A 355 19.95 -5.48 -10.29
C LEU A 355 19.86 -6.40 -9.08
N GLN A 356 20.17 -5.90 -7.87
CA GLN A 356 20.04 -6.65 -6.63
C GLN A 356 18.61 -7.15 -6.44
N HIS A 357 17.59 -6.32 -6.71
CA HIS A 357 16.20 -6.74 -6.64
C HIS A 357 15.87 -7.82 -7.68
N LEU A 358 16.29 -7.65 -8.94
CA LEU A 358 16.10 -8.68 -9.98
C LEU A 358 16.75 -10.02 -9.59
N HIS A 359 17.97 -9.98 -9.03
CA HIS A 359 18.68 -11.17 -8.60
C HIS A 359 18.00 -11.86 -7.40
N ARG A 360 17.42 -11.11 -6.46
CA ARG A 360 16.60 -11.68 -5.37
C ARG A 360 15.40 -12.46 -5.90
N GLU A 361 14.80 -11.96 -6.98
CA GLU A 361 13.70 -12.64 -7.70
C GLU A 361 14.19 -13.71 -8.69
N ARG A 362 15.48 -14.07 -8.65
CA ARG A 362 16.12 -15.08 -9.53
C ARG A 362 16.06 -14.72 -11.03
N ILE A 363 16.12 -13.44 -11.36
CA ILE A 363 16.06 -12.94 -12.74
C ILE A 363 17.40 -12.29 -13.11
N LEU A 364 18.00 -12.73 -14.22
CA LEU A 364 19.17 -12.10 -14.84
C LEU A 364 18.72 -11.12 -15.93
N TYR A 365 19.08 -9.84 -15.83
CA TYR A 365 18.61 -8.81 -16.76
C TYR A 365 19.16 -8.96 -18.19
N ARG A 366 20.48 -9.22 -18.31
CA ARG A 366 21.21 -9.50 -19.57
C ARG A 366 21.20 -8.40 -20.65
N ASP A 367 20.56 -7.26 -20.44
CA ASP A 367 20.56 -6.14 -21.40
C ASP A 367 20.83 -4.78 -20.70
N LEU A 368 21.81 -4.77 -19.78
CA LEU A 368 22.25 -3.55 -19.11
C LEU A 368 23.09 -2.70 -20.06
N LYS A 369 22.56 -1.53 -20.44
CA LYS A 369 23.21 -0.55 -21.32
C LYS A 369 22.62 0.84 -21.12
N PRO A 370 23.32 1.93 -21.51
CA PRO A 370 22.84 3.30 -21.29
C PRO A 370 21.45 3.61 -21.89
N GLU A 371 21.08 3.01 -23.02
CA GLU A 371 19.75 3.17 -23.63
C GLU A 371 18.59 2.66 -22.75
N ASN A 372 18.89 1.72 -21.85
CA ASN A 372 17.88 1.04 -21.03
C ASN A 372 17.83 1.57 -19.59
N ILE A 373 18.62 2.59 -19.25
CA ILE A 373 18.55 3.29 -17.98
C ILE A 373 17.84 4.61 -18.21
N LEU A 374 16.70 4.80 -17.55
CA LEU A 374 15.81 5.94 -17.77
C LEU A 374 15.73 6.80 -16.50
N LEU A 375 15.70 8.11 -16.68
CA LEU A 375 15.58 9.09 -15.60
C LEU A 375 14.13 9.56 -15.47
N ASP A 376 13.71 9.88 -14.25
CA ASP A 376 12.37 10.41 -13.99
C ASP A 376 12.35 11.94 -13.97
N ASP A 377 11.37 12.57 -13.32
CA ASP A 377 11.28 14.02 -13.21
C ASP A 377 12.24 14.61 -12.14
N TYR A 378 12.75 13.77 -11.24
CA TYR A 378 13.60 14.16 -10.10
C TYR A 378 15.09 13.92 -10.35
N GLY A 379 15.44 13.07 -11.31
CA GLY A 379 16.82 12.82 -11.73
C GLY A 379 17.08 11.38 -12.06
#